data_AF-A0A1S1J0B0-F1
#
_entry.id   AF-A0A1S1J0B0-F1
#
_cell.length_a   1.000
_cell.length_b   1.000
_cell.length_c   1.000
_cell.angle_alpha   90.00
_cell.angle_beta   90.00
_cell.angle_gamma   90.00
#
_symmetry.space_group_name_H-M   'P 1'
#
loop_
_entity.id
_entity.type
_entity.pdbx_description
1 polymer ?
#
loop_
_entity_poly.entity_id
_entity_poly.type
_entity_poly.pdbx_seq_one_letter_code
_entity_poly.pdbx_strand_id
1 'polypeptide(L)'
;MIPRTILKSRFDKSTVVGRDTKFILVFNTAKNQEILPGYYYWYENKWNNLKNLTEENGLPKDNGKAGDLFFDYSTKDVYYYNGSMWLSMTTSDETFYEAVFENKSGVLKYKNSVGEKVVINLPQLVPNFNYPKTVSLNAGKETLNFIDNSGRLTVLKLDILLAKSQNTNLTSTF
;
A
#
# COMPACT_ATOMS: atom_id res chain seq x y z
N MET A 1 17.31 18.88 -8.92
CA MET A 1 17.47 19.47 -7.58
C MET A 1 16.07 19.73 -7.01
N ILE A 2 15.79 19.40 -5.75
CA ILE A 2 14.46 19.63 -5.15
C ILE A 2 14.35 21.11 -4.70
N PRO A 3 13.27 21.84 -5.07
CA PRO A 3 13.07 23.23 -4.65
C PRO A 3 12.97 23.40 -3.12
N ARG A 4 13.52 24.51 -2.60
CA ARG A 4 13.44 24.88 -1.17
C ARG A 4 12.44 26.02 -1.00
N THR A 5 11.62 25.98 0.05
CA THR A 5 10.61 27.02 0.31
C THR A 5 10.38 27.22 1.81
N ILE A 6 9.79 28.36 2.16
CA ILE A 6 9.36 28.68 3.52
C ILE A 6 7.84 28.50 3.55
N LEU A 7 7.37 27.33 3.99
CA LEU A 7 5.93 27.10 4.16
C LEU A 7 5.44 27.90 5.37
N LYS A 8 4.26 28.52 5.24
CA LYS A 8 3.63 29.27 6.34
C LYS A 8 2.81 28.34 7.25
N SER A 9 2.17 27.33 6.68
CA SER A 9 1.36 26.33 7.37
C SER A 9 1.16 25.08 6.51
N ARG A 10 0.48 24.06 7.05
CA ARG A 10 0.05 22.88 6.28
C ARG A 10 -0.94 23.21 5.17
N PHE A 11 -1.54 24.40 5.15
CA PHE A 11 -2.53 24.84 4.16
C PHE A 11 -2.03 26.01 3.31
N ASP A 12 -0.72 26.29 3.34
CA ASP A 12 -0.13 27.39 2.59
C ASP A 12 -0.28 27.18 1.07
N LYS A 13 -1.24 27.89 0.48
CA LYS A 13 -1.47 27.92 -0.97
C LYS A 13 -0.59 28.93 -1.70
N SER A 14 0.09 29.83 -0.99
CA SER A 14 0.91 30.86 -1.63
C SER A 14 2.15 30.29 -2.33
N THR A 15 2.52 29.06 -1.98
CA THR A 15 3.60 28.29 -2.60
C THR A 15 3.11 27.31 -3.68
N VAL A 16 1.80 27.24 -3.94
CA VAL A 16 1.19 26.38 -4.96
C VAL A 16 0.93 27.21 -6.23
N VAL A 17 1.76 27.02 -7.26
CA VAL A 17 1.66 27.76 -8.51
C VAL A 17 0.77 27.01 -9.51
N GLY A 18 -0.42 27.52 -9.79
CA GLY A 18 -1.35 26.96 -10.78
C GLY A 18 -2.61 26.35 -10.17
N ARG A 19 -3.77 26.65 -10.77
CA ARG A 19 -5.10 26.28 -10.25
C ARG A 19 -5.37 24.77 -10.23
N ASP A 20 -4.66 23.99 -11.05
CA ASP A 20 -4.86 22.53 -11.20
C ASP A 20 -3.67 21.70 -10.71
N THR A 21 -2.86 22.23 -9.80
CA THR A 21 -1.64 21.54 -9.37
C THR A 21 -1.97 20.27 -8.57
N LYS A 22 -1.68 19.10 -9.15
CA LYS A 22 -1.96 17.78 -8.55
C LYS A 22 -0.88 17.30 -7.59
N PHE A 23 0.36 17.76 -7.76
CA PHE A 23 1.50 17.33 -6.96
C PHE A 23 2.65 18.36 -7.02
N ILE A 24 3.22 18.69 -5.86
CA ILE A 24 4.48 19.46 -5.73
C ILE A 24 5.31 18.78 -4.64
N LEU A 25 6.62 18.66 -4.83
CA LEU A 25 7.58 18.25 -3.78
C LEU A 25 8.55 19.40 -3.48
N VAL A 26 8.67 19.78 -2.21
CA VAL A 26 9.59 20.83 -1.74
C VAL A 26 10.33 20.41 -0.47
N PHE A 27 11.48 21.05 -0.21
CA PHE A 27 12.11 21.05 1.11
C PHE A 27 11.70 22.32 1.87
N ASN A 28 10.90 22.17 2.91
CA ASN A 28 10.53 23.26 3.81
C ASN A 28 11.70 23.63 4.74
N THR A 29 12.00 24.92 4.85
CA THR A 29 12.99 25.44 5.80
C THR A 29 12.37 26.15 7.01
N ALA A 30 11.05 26.34 7.03
CA ALA A 30 10.35 26.98 8.15
C ALA A 30 10.20 26.05 9.36
N LYS A 31 10.23 26.62 10.56
CA LYS A 31 9.93 25.93 11.82
C LYS A 31 8.87 26.70 12.59
N ASN A 32 7.74 26.07 12.88
CA ASN A 32 6.73 26.58 13.81
C ASN A 32 6.07 25.39 14.55
N GLN A 33 4.94 25.61 15.22
CA GLN A 33 4.26 24.56 15.99
C GLN A 33 3.67 23.44 15.12
N GLU A 34 3.36 23.68 13.84
CA GLU A 34 2.65 22.76 12.94
C GLU A 34 3.53 22.17 11.83
N ILE A 35 4.61 22.85 11.47
CA ILE A 35 5.56 22.47 10.42
C ILE A 35 6.99 22.56 10.91
N LEU A 36 7.79 21.57 10.53
CA LEU A 36 9.20 21.46 10.86
C LEU A 36 10.00 21.49 9.55
N PRO A 37 11.31 21.81 9.61
CA PRO A 37 12.17 21.62 8.45
C PRO A 37 12.12 20.17 7.96
N GLY A 38 12.03 19.97 6.64
CA GLY A 38 11.91 18.64 6.04
C GLY A 38 11.27 18.65 4.66
N TYR A 39 11.12 17.46 4.06
CA TYR A 39 10.45 17.30 2.77
C TYR A 39 8.93 17.32 2.93
N TYR A 40 8.23 18.01 2.04
CA TYR A 40 6.77 18.10 2.02
C TYR A 40 6.24 17.95 0.61
N TYR A 41 5.08 17.32 0.48
CA TYR A 41 4.36 17.24 -0.79
C TYR A 41 2.94 17.83 -0.71
N TRP A 42 2.49 18.54 -1.75
CA TRP A 42 1.13 19.08 -1.84
C TRP A 42 0.18 18.01 -2.40
N TYR A 43 -0.82 17.62 -1.61
CA TYR A 43 -1.87 16.67 -2.01
C TYR A 43 -3.14 16.92 -1.18
N GLU A 44 -4.32 16.81 -1.81
CA GLU A 44 -5.63 17.04 -1.17
C GLU A 44 -5.71 18.36 -0.38
N ASN A 45 -5.30 19.47 -1.00
CA ASN A 45 -5.36 20.81 -0.42
C ASN A 45 -4.53 21.01 0.87
N LYS A 46 -3.52 20.17 1.11
CA LYS A 46 -2.58 20.32 2.23
C LYS A 46 -1.17 19.91 1.85
N TRP A 47 -0.19 20.52 2.50
CA TRP A 47 1.18 20.02 2.57
C TRP A 47 1.22 18.81 3.49
N ASN A 48 1.78 17.71 3.02
CA ASN A 48 1.98 16.48 3.78
C ASN A 48 3.47 16.34 4.07
N ASN A 49 3.82 16.20 5.35
CA ASN A 49 5.21 16.04 5.75
C ASN A 49 5.68 14.64 5.37
N LEU A 50 6.80 14.54 4.65
CA LEU A 50 7.49 13.28 4.36
C LEU A 50 8.31 12.77 5.56
N LYS A 51 8.19 13.40 6.74
CA LYS A 51 8.84 13.01 8.00
C LYS A 51 8.55 11.57 8.43
N ASN A 52 7.43 11.02 7.99
CA ASN A 52 7.01 9.69 8.44
C ASN A 52 7.63 8.58 7.60
N LEU A 53 8.62 8.88 6.74
CA LEU A 53 9.52 7.85 6.22
C LEU A 53 10.31 7.27 7.39
N THR A 54 9.70 6.33 8.09
CA THR A 54 10.45 5.47 9.00
C THR A 54 11.34 4.61 8.13
N GLU A 55 12.61 4.77 8.38
CA GLU A 55 13.71 4.27 7.58
C GLU A 55 14.37 3.14 8.37
N GLU A 56 13.87 1.92 8.18
CA GLU A 56 14.39 0.74 8.85
C GLU A 56 14.62 -0.40 7.87
N ASN A 57 15.47 -1.35 8.25
CA ASN A 57 15.56 -2.63 7.54
C ASN A 57 14.38 -3.51 7.93
N GLY A 58 13.73 -4.10 6.92
CA GLY A 58 12.60 -5.01 7.09
C GLY A 58 11.25 -4.28 7.14
N LEU A 59 10.19 -5.04 7.42
CA LEU A 59 8.82 -4.53 7.40
C LEU A 59 8.56 -3.46 8.49
N PRO A 60 7.56 -2.57 8.28
CA PRO A 60 7.11 -1.66 9.32
C PRO A 60 6.64 -2.45 10.56
N LYS A 61 7.26 -2.18 11.72
CA LYS A 61 7.02 -2.93 12.97
C LYS A 61 5.85 -2.38 13.80
N ASP A 62 5.54 -1.10 13.63
CA ASP A 62 4.49 -0.40 14.37
C ASP A 62 3.29 -0.11 13.48
N ASN A 63 2.10 0.04 14.09
CA ASN A 63 0.94 0.58 13.40
C ASN A 63 1.18 2.07 13.09
N GLY A 64 1.16 2.42 11.80
CA GLY A 64 1.28 3.80 11.34
C GLY A 64 0.02 4.63 11.63
N LYS A 65 0.05 5.89 11.22
CA LYS A 65 -1.13 6.75 11.05
C LYS A 65 -1.53 6.78 9.59
N ALA A 66 -2.83 6.92 9.33
CA ALA A 66 -3.34 6.99 7.96
C ALA A 66 -2.59 8.07 7.17
N GLY A 67 -1.96 7.68 6.05
CA GLY A 67 -1.10 8.57 5.27
C GLY A 67 0.41 8.35 5.44
N ASP A 68 0.85 7.54 6.39
CA ASP A 68 2.27 7.29 6.62
C ASP A 68 2.89 6.47 5.49
N LEU A 69 4.19 6.69 5.24
CA LEU A 69 4.98 6.01 4.23
C LEU A 69 6.18 5.36 4.89
N PHE A 70 6.50 4.10 4.61
CA PHE A 70 7.67 3.42 5.15
C PHE A 70 8.55 2.96 3.99
N PHE A 71 9.87 3.02 4.14
CA PHE A 71 10.80 2.53 3.12
C PHE A 71 11.70 1.44 3.69
N ASP A 72 11.62 0.24 3.10
CA ASP A 72 12.51 -0.86 3.46
C ASP A 72 13.81 -0.75 2.67
N TYR A 73 14.93 -0.50 3.36
CA TYR A 73 16.24 -0.39 2.72
C TYR A 73 16.75 -1.70 2.12
N SER A 74 16.29 -2.84 2.62
CA SER A 74 16.76 -4.15 2.19
C SER A 74 16.15 -4.55 0.86
N THR A 75 14.84 -4.35 0.69
CA THR A 75 14.11 -4.72 -0.53
C THR A 75 13.88 -3.55 -1.48
N LYS A 76 14.09 -2.31 -1.02
CA LYS A 76 13.76 -1.06 -1.74
C LYS A 76 12.26 -0.85 -1.96
N ASP A 77 11.43 -1.52 -1.15
CA ASP A 77 9.98 -1.34 -1.20
C ASP A 77 9.52 -0.12 -0.41
N VAL A 78 8.50 0.54 -0.94
CA VAL A 78 7.77 1.60 -0.23
C VAL A 78 6.44 1.03 0.24
N TYR A 79 6.04 1.35 1.46
CA TYR A 79 4.76 0.95 2.05
C TYR A 79 3.96 2.20 2.42
N TYR A 80 2.63 2.10 2.37
CA TYR A 80 1.68 3.14 2.76
C TYR A 80 0.71 2.61 3.83
N TYR A 81 0.51 3.36 4.91
CA TYR A 81 -0.47 3.00 5.94
C TYR A 81 -1.85 3.61 5.64
N ASN A 82 -2.85 2.75 5.43
CA ASN A 82 -4.21 3.18 5.04
C ASN A 82 -5.14 3.54 6.21
N GLY A 83 -4.64 3.53 7.44
CA GLY A 83 -5.44 3.68 8.66
C GLY A 83 -5.72 2.38 9.40
N SER A 84 -5.42 1.23 8.79
CA SER A 84 -5.58 -0.09 9.42
C SER A 84 -4.37 -1.01 9.23
N MET A 85 -3.67 -0.91 8.11
CA MET A 85 -2.46 -1.70 7.85
C MET A 85 -1.53 -1.01 6.86
N TRP A 86 -0.27 -1.45 6.85
CA TRP A 86 0.72 -1.10 5.85
C TRP A 86 0.48 -1.91 4.56
N LEU A 87 0.45 -1.23 3.43
CA LEU A 87 0.30 -1.80 2.09
C LEU A 87 1.55 -1.49 1.28
N SER A 88 2.15 -2.49 0.62
CA SER A 88 3.24 -2.22 -0.33
C SER A 88 2.73 -1.37 -1.50
N MET A 89 3.51 -0.35 -1.85
CA MET A 89 3.34 0.48 -3.04
C MET A 89 4.15 -0.04 -4.23
N THR A 90 5.01 -1.03 -4.00
CA THR A 90 5.65 -1.76 -5.09
C THR A 90 4.61 -2.71 -5.68
N THR A 91 4.10 -2.37 -6.86
CA THR A 91 3.42 -3.35 -7.69
C THR A 91 4.50 -4.28 -8.21
N SER A 92 4.54 -5.52 -7.75
CA SER A 92 5.32 -6.54 -8.45
C SER A 92 4.66 -6.72 -9.82
N ASP A 93 5.38 -6.43 -10.91
CA ASP A 93 5.00 -6.78 -12.28
C ASP A 93 5.06 -8.32 -12.44
N GLU A 94 4.30 -9.04 -11.61
CA GLU A 94 4.18 -10.49 -11.66
C GLU A 94 3.05 -10.86 -12.61
N THR A 95 3.39 -11.57 -13.69
CA THR A 95 2.39 -12.16 -14.56
C THR A 95 1.85 -13.45 -13.93
N PHE A 96 0.53 -13.53 -13.79
CA PHE A 96 -0.16 -14.68 -13.21
C PHE A 96 -0.55 -15.71 -14.27
N TYR A 97 0.02 -16.91 -14.18
CA TYR A 97 -0.36 -18.07 -15.00
C TYR A 97 -1.17 -19.09 -14.18
N GLU A 98 -2.10 -19.79 -14.82
CA GLU A 98 -2.86 -20.91 -14.23
C GLU A 98 -3.50 -20.57 -12.87
N ALA A 99 -3.98 -19.34 -12.72
CA ALA A 99 -4.52 -18.87 -11.45
C ALA A 99 -5.92 -19.48 -11.19
N VAL A 100 -6.12 -20.02 -9.98
CA VAL A 100 -7.33 -20.71 -9.53
C VAL A 100 -7.66 -20.28 -8.10
N PHE A 101 -8.92 -19.93 -7.85
CA PHE A 101 -9.43 -19.68 -6.50
C PHE A 101 -10.34 -20.80 -6.03
N GLU A 102 -10.02 -21.38 -4.87
CA GLU A 102 -10.78 -22.44 -4.22
C GLU A 102 -11.76 -21.86 -3.20
N ASN A 103 -13.01 -21.63 -3.62
CA ASN A 103 -13.98 -20.91 -2.78
C ASN A 103 -14.25 -21.54 -1.41
N LYS A 104 -14.18 -22.86 -1.28
CA LYS A 104 -14.42 -23.55 0.00
C LYS A 104 -13.30 -23.37 1.02
N SER A 105 -12.06 -23.24 0.55
CA SER A 105 -10.88 -23.11 1.40
C SER A 105 -10.39 -21.67 1.51
N GLY A 106 -10.84 -20.77 0.63
CA GLY A 106 -10.35 -19.39 0.56
C GLY A 106 -8.92 -19.29 0.03
N VAL A 107 -8.45 -20.32 -0.70
CA VAL A 107 -7.07 -20.41 -1.17
C VAL A 107 -6.98 -19.98 -2.64
N LEU A 108 -6.08 -19.06 -2.93
CA LEU A 108 -5.67 -18.69 -4.29
C LEU A 108 -4.38 -19.43 -4.63
N LYS A 109 -4.35 -20.10 -5.78
CA LYS A 109 -3.16 -20.79 -6.32
C LYS A 109 -2.84 -20.20 -7.69
N TYR A 110 -1.58 -19.95 -7.99
CA TYR A 110 -1.14 -19.51 -9.32
C TYR A 110 0.30 -19.91 -9.60
N LYS A 111 0.75 -19.75 -10.84
CA LYS A 111 2.17 -19.79 -11.24
C LYS A 111 2.65 -18.37 -11.57
N ASN A 112 3.78 -17.96 -11.02
CA ASN A 112 4.36 -16.64 -11.30
C ASN A 112 5.06 -16.59 -12.68
N SER A 113 5.69 -15.47 -13.00
CA SER A 113 6.37 -15.22 -14.29
C SER A 113 7.51 -16.20 -14.61
N VAL A 114 8.05 -16.87 -13.59
CA VAL A 114 9.10 -17.89 -13.71
C VAL A 114 8.58 -19.33 -13.60
N GLY A 115 7.25 -19.50 -13.49
CA GLY A 115 6.58 -20.81 -13.45
C GLY A 115 6.51 -21.46 -12.06
N GLU A 116 6.93 -20.75 -11.01
CA GLU A 116 6.86 -21.24 -9.64
C GLU A 116 5.43 -21.18 -9.11
N LYS A 117 5.03 -22.22 -8.37
CA LYS A 117 3.70 -22.30 -7.75
C LYS A 117 3.64 -21.44 -6.50
N VAL A 118 2.70 -20.51 -6.48
CA VAL A 118 2.40 -19.65 -5.34
C VAL A 118 1.03 -20.04 -4.78
N VAL A 119 0.94 -20.09 -3.45
CA VAL A 119 -0.28 -20.43 -2.71
C VAL A 119 -0.55 -19.35 -1.66
N ILE A 120 -1.71 -18.70 -1.74
CA ILE A 120 -2.14 -17.63 -0.86
C ILE A 120 -3.41 -18.07 -0.12
N ASN A 121 -3.36 -18.12 1.21
CA ASN A 121 -4.49 -18.47 2.06
C ASN A 121 -5.18 -17.21 2.61
N LEU A 122 -6.22 -16.71 1.92
CA LEU A 122 -6.87 -15.45 2.31
C LEU A 122 -7.44 -15.46 3.74
N PRO A 123 -8.02 -16.55 4.27
CA PRO A 123 -8.40 -16.64 5.67
C PRO A 123 -7.29 -16.30 6.68
N GLN A 124 -6.02 -16.54 6.34
CA GLN A 124 -4.88 -16.17 7.20
C GLN A 124 -4.49 -14.69 7.06
N LEU A 125 -4.79 -14.08 5.93
CA LEU A 125 -4.42 -12.70 5.64
C LEU A 125 -5.51 -11.71 6.05
N VAL A 126 -6.78 -12.09 5.96
CA VAL A 126 -7.92 -11.19 6.13
C VAL A 126 -8.64 -11.54 7.44
N PRO A 127 -8.57 -10.69 8.48
CA PRO A 127 -9.33 -10.88 9.70
C PRO A 127 -10.83 -10.96 9.40
N ASN A 128 -11.54 -11.88 10.08
CA ASN A 128 -12.97 -12.15 9.85
C ASN A 128 -13.31 -12.47 8.39
N PHE A 129 -12.43 -13.19 7.69
CA PHE A 129 -12.67 -13.62 6.31
C PHE A 129 -14.00 -14.38 6.20
N ASN A 130 -14.95 -13.79 5.50
CA ASN A 130 -16.22 -14.42 5.19
C ASN A 130 -16.14 -15.07 3.81
N TYR A 131 -16.61 -16.30 3.69
CA TYR A 131 -16.61 -17.00 2.41
C TYR A 131 -17.59 -16.34 1.44
N PRO A 132 -17.11 -15.90 0.27
CA PRO A 132 -17.95 -15.17 -0.66
C PRO A 132 -18.96 -16.07 -1.37
N LYS A 133 -20.13 -15.49 -1.65
CA LYS A 133 -21.22 -16.15 -2.38
C LYS A 133 -20.85 -16.40 -3.83
N THR A 134 -20.17 -15.42 -4.45
CA THR A 134 -19.61 -15.56 -5.80
C THR A 134 -18.19 -15.03 -5.84
N VAL A 135 -17.37 -15.66 -6.67
CA VAL A 135 -16.00 -15.22 -6.94
C VAL A 135 -15.72 -15.25 -8.42
N SER A 136 -15.02 -14.22 -8.89
CA SER A 136 -14.46 -14.17 -10.21
C SER A 136 -12.99 -13.78 -10.10
N LEU A 137 -12.12 -14.63 -10.66
CA LEU A 137 -10.74 -14.30 -10.89
C LEU A 137 -10.61 -13.70 -12.29
N ASN A 138 -9.99 -12.53 -12.40
CA ASN A 138 -9.68 -11.90 -13.67
C ASN A 138 -8.16 -11.80 -13.82
N ALA A 139 -7.55 -12.83 -14.40
CA ALA A 139 -6.10 -12.89 -14.58
C ALA A 139 -5.57 -11.74 -15.45
N GLY A 140 -6.29 -11.36 -16.52
CA GLY A 140 -5.88 -10.27 -17.41
C GLY A 140 -5.99 -8.87 -16.79
N LYS A 141 -6.72 -8.72 -15.69
CA LYS A 141 -6.79 -7.49 -14.89
C LYS A 141 -6.11 -7.62 -13.52
N GLU A 142 -5.53 -8.78 -13.23
CA GLU A 142 -4.86 -9.09 -11.97
C GLU A 142 -5.73 -8.81 -10.73
N THR A 143 -7.02 -9.16 -10.81
CA THR A 143 -7.95 -8.99 -9.69
C THR A 143 -8.68 -10.27 -9.30
N LEU A 144 -8.93 -10.40 -7.99
CA LEU A 144 -9.89 -11.31 -7.40
C LEU A 144 -11.12 -10.51 -6.95
N ASN A 145 -12.25 -10.76 -7.58
CA ASN A 145 -13.51 -10.09 -7.30
C ASN A 145 -14.40 -11.04 -6.48
N PHE A 146 -14.96 -10.57 -5.38
CA PHE A 146 -15.87 -11.35 -4.56
C PHE A 146 -17.14 -10.59 -4.20
N ILE A 147 -18.27 -11.29 -4.21
CA ILE A 147 -19.54 -10.77 -3.72
C ILE A 147 -19.89 -11.53 -2.45
N ASP A 148 -20.06 -10.79 -1.34
CA ASP A 148 -20.43 -11.39 -0.07
C ASP A 148 -21.92 -11.79 0.00
N ASN A 149 -22.33 -12.38 1.11
CA ASN A 149 -23.72 -12.82 1.33
C ASN A 149 -24.73 -11.66 1.37
N SER A 150 -24.26 -10.42 1.57
CA SER A 150 -25.07 -9.20 1.52
C SER A 150 -25.16 -8.58 0.12
N GLY A 151 -24.46 -9.15 -0.87
CA GLY A 151 -24.42 -8.65 -2.24
C GLY A 151 -23.36 -7.58 -2.48
N ARG A 152 -22.47 -7.32 -1.52
CA ARG A 152 -21.43 -6.29 -1.65
C ARG A 152 -20.22 -6.84 -2.40
N LEU A 153 -19.82 -6.15 -3.47
CA LEU A 153 -18.61 -6.43 -4.24
C LEU A 153 -17.37 -5.91 -3.52
N THR A 154 -16.33 -6.74 -3.47
CA THR A 154 -14.98 -6.33 -3.12
C THR A 154 -14.01 -6.80 -4.19
N VAL A 155 -13.01 -5.98 -4.48
CA VAL A 155 -11.98 -6.22 -5.49
C VAL A 155 -10.63 -6.21 -4.78
N LEU A 156 -9.90 -7.32 -4.87
CA LEU A 156 -8.53 -7.43 -4.37
C LEU A 156 -7.59 -7.53 -5.55
N LYS A 157 -6.50 -6.77 -5.51
CA LYS A 157 -5.42 -6.96 -6.48
C LYS A 157 -4.51 -8.09 -6.04
N LEU A 158 -4.02 -8.87 -7.00
CA LEU A 158 -3.24 -10.07 -6.72
C LEU A 158 -1.82 -9.75 -6.20
N ASP A 159 -1.20 -8.67 -6.68
CA ASP A 159 0.08 -8.14 -6.18
C ASP A 159 0.03 -7.83 -4.67
N ILE A 160 -1.06 -7.19 -4.20
CA ILE A 160 -1.28 -6.88 -2.78
C ILE A 160 -1.43 -8.16 -1.96
N LEU A 161 -2.15 -9.16 -2.50
CA LEU A 161 -2.33 -10.44 -1.83
C LEU A 161 -1.02 -11.20 -1.68
N LEU A 162 -0.19 -11.18 -2.72
CA LEU A 162 1.14 -11.78 -2.70
C LEU A 162 2.03 -11.12 -1.65
N ALA A 163 2.17 -9.79 -1.70
CA ALA A 163 2.99 -9.05 -0.74
C ALA A 163 2.55 -9.35 0.70
N LYS A 164 1.24 -9.43 0.94
CA LYS A 164 0.70 -9.77 2.27
C LYS A 164 0.98 -11.21 2.69
N SER A 165 0.93 -12.18 1.77
CA SER A 165 1.23 -13.59 2.06
C SER A 165 2.69 -13.83 2.44
N GLN A 166 3.62 -13.11 1.81
CA GLN A 166 5.04 -13.18 2.13
C GLN A 166 5.31 -12.62 3.53
N ASN A 167 4.59 -11.57 3.91
CA ASN A 167 4.72 -10.94 5.23
C ASN A 167 4.18 -11.81 6.38
N THR A 168 3.20 -12.67 6.14
CA THR A 168 2.64 -13.57 7.17
C THR A 168 3.47 -14.83 7.42
N ASN A 169 4.34 -15.23 6.50
CA ASN A 169 5.18 -16.42 6.66
C ASN A 169 6.43 -16.21 7.54
N LEU A 170 6.66 -14.99 8.04
CA LEU A 170 7.78 -14.67 8.94
C LEU A 170 7.42 -14.75 10.43
N THR A 171 6.14 -14.99 10.79
CA THR A 171 5.70 -15.12 12.19
C THR A 171 5.56 -16.56 12.68
N SER A 172 5.97 -17.56 11.89
CA SER A 172 5.94 -18.98 12.28
C SER A 172 7.32 -19.63 12.34
N THR A 173 8.24 -19.03 13.11
CA THR A 173 9.40 -19.76 13.65
C THR A 173 9.50 -19.42 15.13
N PHE A 174 9.14 -20.41 15.95
CA PHE A 174 9.54 -20.51 17.36
C PHE A 174 11.05 -20.72 17.44
#